data_AF-D6KEI2-F1
#
_entry.id   AF-D6KEI2-F1
#
_cell.length_a   1.000
_cell.length_b   1.000
_cell.length_c   1.000
_cell.angle_alpha   90.00
_cell.angle_beta   90.00
_cell.angle_gamma   90.00
#
_symmetry.space_group_name_H-M   'P 1'
#
loop_
_entity.id
_entity.type
_entity.pdbx_description
1 polymer ?
#
loop_
_entity_poly.entity_id
_entity_poly.type
_entity_poly.pdbx_seq_one_letter_code
_entity_poly.pdbx_strand_id
1 'polypeptide(L)'
;MHTVEETIDIAVPVRTAYDQWTQFKSFPRFMTVVRRVEQVRPAVTAWVIGVGPVRREFEAEIVDQEPDSHVTWRSLERRPGHRGEVRFRPTTAGGTAVTVRIEAEPRGVVGRLSGVPGLAGRVLRSELGHFKEFIEGRGEAGGAWRGSIRHGHVHPAEPEPPRSRVPCWPVG
;
A
#
# COMPACT_ATOMS: atom_id res chain seq x y z
N MET A 1 15.66 3.46 -16.01
CA MET A 1 14.54 3.25 -15.06
C MET A 1 13.58 4.41 -15.21
N HIS A 2 12.28 4.19 -15.10
CA HIS A 2 11.27 5.26 -15.11
C HIS A 2 10.75 5.47 -13.70
N THR A 3 10.76 6.73 -13.27
CA THR A 3 10.21 7.16 -11.98
C THR A 3 8.95 7.96 -12.22
N VAL A 4 7.92 7.67 -11.44
CA VAL A 4 6.71 8.47 -11.36
C VAL A 4 6.47 8.83 -9.90
N GLU A 5 6.10 10.07 -9.64
CA GLU A 5 5.83 10.57 -8.30
C GLU A 5 4.61 11.48 -8.35
N GLU A 6 3.68 11.28 -7.42
CA GLU A 6 2.48 12.10 -7.30
C GLU A 6 2.16 12.36 -5.83
N THR A 7 1.60 13.53 -5.54
CA THR A 7 1.18 13.93 -4.20
C THR A 7 -0.26 14.43 -4.22
N ILE A 8 -1.03 14.07 -3.20
CA ILE A 8 -2.37 14.61 -2.94
C ILE A 8 -2.51 15.03 -1.48
N ASP A 9 -3.35 16.03 -1.23
CA ASP A 9 -3.73 16.41 0.13
C ASP A 9 -5.13 15.87 0.44
N ILE A 10 -5.28 15.22 1.58
CA ILE A 10 -6.54 14.64 2.06
C ILE A 10 -6.94 15.24 3.42
N ALA A 11 -8.23 15.44 3.64
CA ALA A 11 -8.84 16.09 4.79
C ALA A 11 -9.07 15.12 5.96
N VAL A 12 -8.15 14.18 6.17
CA VAL A 12 -8.17 13.26 7.31
C VAL A 12 -6.81 13.28 8.02
N PRO A 13 -6.76 13.02 9.34
CA PRO A 13 -5.50 12.92 10.07
C PRO A 13 -4.58 11.82 9.52
N VAL A 14 -3.28 11.99 9.70
CA VAL A 14 -2.24 11.07 9.20
C VAL A 14 -2.51 9.63 9.61
N ARG A 15 -2.92 9.43 10.86
CA ARG A 15 -3.29 8.12 11.39
C ARG A 15 -4.41 7.48 10.56
N THR A 16 -5.51 8.18 10.32
CA THR A 16 -6.62 7.66 9.50
C THR A 16 -6.18 7.31 8.08
N ALA A 17 -5.33 8.14 7.48
CA ALA A 17 -4.78 7.89 6.14
C ALA A 17 -3.92 6.62 6.10
N TYR A 18 -2.97 6.51 7.03
CA TYR A 18 -2.05 5.39 7.13
C TYR A 18 -2.79 4.07 7.39
N ASP A 19 -3.77 4.09 8.29
CA ASP A 19 -4.62 2.95 8.62
C ASP A 19 -5.30 2.40 7.39
N GLN A 20 -5.96 3.29 6.65
CA GLN A 20 -6.68 2.87 5.47
C GLN A 20 -5.72 2.35 4.40
N TRP A 21 -4.57 3.01 4.23
CA TRP A 21 -3.59 2.60 3.23
C TRP A 21 -3.01 1.20 3.50
N THR A 22 -2.78 0.85 4.77
CA THR A 22 -2.23 -0.47 5.13
C THR A 22 -3.26 -1.60 5.07
N GLN A 23 -4.55 -1.30 4.86
CA GLN A 23 -5.57 -2.29 4.54
C GLN A 23 -5.54 -2.67 3.05
N PHE A 24 -4.44 -3.22 2.53
CA PHE A 24 -4.24 -3.46 1.09
C PHE A 24 -5.39 -4.20 0.39
N LYS A 25 -6.05 -5.15 1.09
CA LYS A 25 -7.22 -5.89 0.57
C LYS A 25 -8.42 -5.00 0.21
N SER A 26 -8.49 -3.77 0.71
CA SER A 26 -9.56 -2.82 0.39
C SER A 26 -9.31 -2.05 -0.91
N PHE A 27 -8.09 -2.07 -1.47
CA PHE A 27 -7.70 -1.26 -2.62
C PHE A 27 -8.62 -1.46 -3.83
N PRO A 28 -9.03 -2.69 -4.22
CA PRO A 28 -9.97 -2.89 -5.33
C PRO A 28 -11.34 -2.22 -5.17
N ARG A 29 -11.70 -1.74 -3.96
CA ARG A 29 -12.97 -1.06 -3.71
C ARG A 29 -12.96 0.40 -4.15
N PHE A 30 -11.79 1.01 -4.29
CA PHE A 30 -11.65 2.43 -4.65
C PHE A 30 -10.64 2.66 -5.76
N MET A 31 -9.59 1.85 -5.88
CA MET A 31 -8.64 1.92 -6.98
C MET A 31 -9.16 1.17 -8.21
N THR A 32 -9.20 1.85 -9.37
CA THR A 32 -9.71 1.26 -10.62
C THR A 32 -8.68 0.34 -11.29
N VAL A 33 -7.39 0.57 -11.03
CA VAL A 33 -6.29 -0.19 -11.59
C VAL A 33 -6.09 -1.50 -10.82
N VAL A 34 -6.38 -1.49 -9.51
CA VAL A 34 -6.20 -2.66 -8.63
C VAL A 34 -7.42 -3.57 -8.72
N ARG A 35 -7.21 -4.82 -9.12
CA ARG A 35 -8.29 -5.81 -9.30
C ARG A 35 -8.40 -6.77 -8.12
N ARG A 36 -7.27 -7.14 -7.53
CA ARG A 36 -7.20 -8.02 -6.37
C ARG A 36 -5.92 -7.78 -5.60
N VAL A 37 -6.01 -7.86 -4.28
CA VAL A 37 -4.84 -7.92 -3.39
C VAL A 37 -5.04 -9.01 -2.36
N GLU A 38 -4.03 -9.83 -2.18
CA GLU A 38 -3.97 -10.87 -1.16
C GLU A 38 -2.75 -10.68 -0.28
N GLN A 39 -2.88 -10.97 1.01
CA GLN A 39 -1.74 -11.08 1.92
C GLN A 39 -1.30 -12.54 1.92
N VAL A 40 -0.16 -12.86 1.29
CA VAL A 40 0.34 -14.24 1.20
C VAL A 40 1.25 -14.60 2.37
N ARG A 41 2.00 -13.62 2.90
CA ARG A 41 2.87 -13.72 4.09
C ARG A 41 2.84 -12.39 4.85
N PRO A 42 3.32 -12.30 6.10
CA PRO A 42 3.20 -11.07 6.88
C PRO A 42 3.72 -9.79 6.20
N ALA A 43 4.81 -9.87 5.45
CA ALA A 43 5.37 -8.75 4.68
C ALA A 43 5.20 -8.89 3.16
N VAL A 44 4.47 -9.90 2.66
CA VAL A 44 4.34 -10.15 1.22
C VAL A 44 2.88 -10.15 0.79
N THR A 45 2.61 -9.41 -0.26
CA THR A 45 1.29 -9.23 -0.87
C THR A 45 1.32 -9.65 -2.32
N ALA A 46 0.28 -10.36 -2.77
CA ALA A 46 0.07 -10.70 -4.18
C ALA A 46 -0.96 -9.74 -4.77
N TRP A 47 -0.63 -9.14 -5.91
CA TRP A 47 -1.40 -8.11 -6.57
C TRP A 47 -1.84 -8.57 -7.95
N VAL A 48 -3.08 -8.26 -8.31
CA VAL A 48 -3.57 -8.29 -9.69
C VAL A 48 -3.96 -6.87 -10.05
N ILE A 49 -3.32 -6.31 -11.07
CA ILE A 49 -3.61 -4.97 -11.58
C ILE A 49 -3.95 -5.00 -13.07
N GLY A 50 -4.78 -4.07 -13.53
CA GLY A 50 -5.11 -3.97 -14.95
C GLY A 50 -5.83 -2.71 -15.38
N VAL A 51 -5.44 -2.24 -16.58
CA VAL A 51 -5.98 -1.07 -17.27
C VAL A 51 -6.28 -1.46 -18.72
N GLY A 52 -7.55 -1.32 -19.12
CA GLY A 52 -7.99 -1.78 -20.45
C GLY A 52 -7.62 -3.25 -20.70
N PRO A 53 -6.98 -3.59 -21.83
CA PRO A 53 -6.59 -4.97 -22.15
C PRO A 53 -5.34 -5.46 -21.39
N VAL A 54 -4.67 -4.58 -20.64
CA VAL A 54 -3.43 -4.92 -19.93
C VAL A 54 -3.80 -5.46 -18.54
N ARG A 55 -3.35 -6.67 -18.23
CA ARG A 55 -3.41 -7.27 -16.90
C ARG A 55 -2.02 -7.76 -16.48
N ARG A 56 -1.70 -7.61 -15.20
CA ARG A 56 -0.48 -8.14 -14.57
C ARG A 56 -0.75 -8.65 -13.18
N GLU A 57 0.01 -9.66 -12.82
CA GLU A 57 0.01 -10.27 -11.50
C GLU A 57 1.45 -10.24 -11.01
N PHE A 58 1.66 -9.89 -9.74
CA PHE A 58 2.99 -9.84 -9.13
C PHE A 58 2.92 -9.96 -7.61
N GLU A 59 4.01 -10.41 -7.00
CA GLU A 59 4.20 -10.31 -5.55
C GLU A 59 5.06 -9.10 -5.20
N ALA A 60 4.69 -8.39 -4.14
CA ALA A 60 5.44 -7.30 -3.55
C ALA A 60 5.76 -7.60 -2.08
N GLU A 61 7.02 -7.39 -1.72
CA GLU A 61 7.51 -7.44 -0.36
C GLU A 61 7.61 -6.02 0.21
N ILE A 62 6.98 -5.81 1.36
CA ILE A 62 7.11 -4.60 2.17
C ILE A 62 8.47 -4.68 2.87
N VAL A 63 9.37 -3.79 2.52
CA VAL A 63 10.76 -3.79 3.02
C VAL A 63 10.95 -2.87 4.20
N ASP A 64 10.14 -1.80 4.27
CA ASP A 64 10.13 -0.85 5.38
C ASP A 64 8.69 -0.35 5.59
N GLN A 65 8.27 -0.25 6.85
CA GLN A 65 6.96 0.24 7.24
C GLN A 65 7.05 0.86 8.63
N GLU A 66 6.83 2.17 8.70
CA GLU A 66 6.79 2.94 9.93
C GLU A 66 5.42 3.60 10.05
N PRO A 67 4.66 3.34 11.13
CA PRO A 67 3.35 3.94 11.37
C PRO A 67 3.34 5.45 11.20
N ASP A 68 2.29 5.97 10.56
CA ASP A 68 2.05 7.40 10.33
C ASP A 68 3.16 8.11 9.54
N SER A 69 4.11 7.37 8.95
CA SER A 69 5.26 7.92 8.23
C SER A 69 5.32 7.41 6.80
N HIS A 70 5.55 6.11 6.59
CA HIS A 70 5.75 5.59 5.24
C HIS A 70 5.58 4.07 5.14
N VAL A 71 5.44 3.59 3.90
CA VAL A 71 5.52 2.18 3.53
C VAL A 71 6.34 2.06 2.25
N THR A 72 7.40 1.27 2.29
CA THR A 72 8.30 1.00 1.15
C THR A 72 8.16 -0.45 0.73
N TRP A 73 8.09 -0.69 -0.58
CA TRP A 73 7.99 -2.05 -1.13
C TRP A 73 8.90 -2.26 -2.35
N ARG A 74 9.15 -3.54 -2.64
CA ARG A 74 9.76 -4.00 -3.89
C ARG A 74 9.02 -5.21 -4.43
N SER A 75 8.93 -5.33 -5.75
CA SER A 75 8.44 -6.56 -6.38
C SER A 75 9.44 -7.70 -6.17
N LEU A 76 8.93 -8.91 -5.94
CA LEU A 76 9.76 -10.13 -5.86
C LEU A 76 10.18 -10.64 -7.24
N GLU A 77 9.51 -10.18 -8.29
CA GLU A 77 9.85 -10.51 -9.68
C GLU A 77 11.17 -9.87 -10.10
N ARG A 78 12.03 -10.66 -10.75
CA ARG A 78 13.34 -10.17 -11.21
C ARG A 78 13.24 -9.21 -12.38
N ARG A 79 12.39 -9.52 -13.38
CA ARG A 79 12.19 -8.67 -14.57
C ARG A 79 10.80 -8.87 -15.18
N PRO A 80 10.01 -7.80 -15.39
CA PRO A 80 10.33 -6.41 -15.04
C PRO A 80 10.05 -6.12 -13.55
N GLY A 81 11.09 -5.71 -12.81
CA GLY A 81 10.93 -5.32 -11.41
C GLY A 81 10.43 -3.88 -11.22
N HIS A 82 9.87 -3.61 -10.04
CA HIS A 82 9.57 -2.26 -9.58
C HIS A 82 9.75 -2.14 -8.05
N ARG A 83 9.94 -0.90 -7.59
CA ARG A 83 9.92 -0.53 -6.17
C ARG A 83 9.10 0.73 -6.00
N GLY A 84 8.62 0.97 -4.79
CA GLY A 84 7.93 2.21 -4.49
C GLY A 84 7.88 2.52 -3.02
N GLU A 85 7.39 3.71 -2.73
CA GLU A 85 7.21 4.24 -1.41
C GLU A 85 5.94 5.08 -1.39
N VAL A 86 5.17 4.96 -0.32
CA VAL A 86 4.17 5.95 0.07
C VAL A 86 4.65 6.66 1.33
N ARG A 87 4.52 7.99 1.37
CA ARG A 87 4.82 8.83 2.51
C ARG A 87 3.58 9.59 2.94
N PHE A 88 3.42 9.74 4.25
CA PHE A 88 2.35 10.49 4.88
C PHE A 88 2.97 11.64 5.67
N ARG A 89 2.48 12.86 5.48
CA ARG A 89 2.91 14.02 6.27
C ARG A 89 1.70 14.85 6.71
N PRO A 90 1.68 15.37 7.94
CA PRO A 90 0.62 16.28 8.35
C PRO A 90 0.69 17.58 7.53
N THR A 91 -0.47 18.10 7.16
CA THR A 91 -0.61 19.44 6.58
C THR A 91 -0.91 20.46 7.66
N THR A 92 -0.68 21.74 7.38
CA THR A 92 -1.02 22.84 8.31
C THR A 92 -2.52 22.95 8.59
N ALA A 93 -3.37 22.43 7.70
CA ALA A 93 -4.83 22.41 7.85
C ALA A 93 -5.36 21.21 8.65
N GLY A 94 -4.48 20.38 9.24
CA GLY A 94 -4.87 19.19 10.01
C GLY A 94 -5.19 17.94 9.17
N GLY A 95 -5.07 18.04 7.85
CA GLY A 95 -5.12 16.90 6.91
C GLY A 95 -3.77 16.23 6.70
N THR A 96 -3.66 15.40 5.66
CA THR A 96 -2.47 14.62 5.33
C THR A 96 -2.06 14.83 3.88
N ALA A 97 -0.79 15.10 3.63
CA ALA A 97 -0.17 14.99 2.31
C ALA A 97 0.30 13.54 2.10
N VAL A 98 -0.23 12.88 1.07
CA VAL A 98 0.15 11.52 0.67
C VAL A 98 0.96 11.59 -0.61
N THR A 99 2.24 11.24 -0.52
CA THR A 99 3.15 11.20 -1.68
C THR A 99 3.43 9.74 -2.04
N VAL A 100 3.18 9.35 -3.28
CA VAL A 100 3.55 8.03 -3.80
C VAL A 100 4.60 8.17 -4.88
N ARG A 101 5.69 7.42 -4.73
CA ARG A 101 6.77 7.32 -5.70
C ARG A 101 6.94 5.88 -6.14
N ILE A 102 7.02 5.65 -7.45
CA ILE A 102 7.24 4.32 -8.04
C ILE A 102 8.38 4.40 -9.04
N GLU A 103 9.31 3.45 -8.94
CA GLU A 103 10.43 3.29 -9.85
C GLU A 103 10.35 1.90 -10.50
N ALA A 104 10.30 1.87 -11.84
CA ALA A 104 10.06 0.64 -12.57
C ALA A 104 10.96 0.51 -13.80
N GLU A 105 11.18 -0.74 -14.22
CA GLU A 105 11.82 -1.03 -15.50
C GLU A 105 10.89 -0.72 -16.69
N PRO A 106 11.42 -0.28 -17.85
CA PRO A 106 10.62 0.05 -19.03
C PRO A 106 9.74 -1.09 -19.56
N ARG A 107 10.04 -2.35 -19.23
CA ARG A 107 9.22 -3.51 -19.62
C ARG A 107 8.08 -3.82 -18.62
N GLY A 108 8.02 -3.13 -17.47
CA GLY A 108 7.04 -3.30 -16.37
C GLY A 108 5.68 -2.66 -16.63
N VAL A 109 4.75 -2.68 -15.67
CA VAL A 109 3.42 -2.06 -15.85
C VAL A 109 3.52 -0.55 -16.03
N VAL A 110 4.25 0.12 -15.14
CA VAL A 110 4.61 1.53 -15.31
C VAL A 110 5.38 1.72 -16.63
N GLY A 111 6.24 0.77 -17.00
CA GLY A 111 6.95 0.75 -18.28
C GLY A 111 6.04 0.69 -19.51
N ARG A 112 5.00 -0.15 -19.49
CA ARG A 112 4.02 -0.26 -20.58
C ARG A 112 3.09 0.95 -20.64
N LEU A 113 2.73 1.52 -19.49
CA LEU A 113 2.04 2.82 -19.42
C LEU A 113 2.96 3.98 -19.83
N SER A 114 4.29 3.83 -19.73
CA SER A 114 5.28 4.86 -20.10
C SER A 114 5.55 4.98 -21.61
N GLY A 115 4.96 4.11 -22.44
CA GLY A 115 4.98 4.27 -23.90
C GLY A 115 4.25 5.53 -24.39
N VAL A 116 3.40 6.11 -23.53
CA VAL A 116 2.78 7.41 -23.72
C VAL A 116 3.34 8.38 -22.67
N PRO A 117 3.97 9.50 -23.07
CA PRO A 117 4.50 10.48 -22.14
C PRO A 117 3.46 10.95 -21.11
N GLY A 118 3.80 10.87 -19.82
CA GLY A 118 2.96 11.35 -18.73
C GLY A 118 1.76 10.47 -18.34
N LEU A 119 1.45 9.40 -19.08
CA LEU A 119 0.29 8.54 -18.77
C LEU A 119 0.42 7.85 -17.41
N ALA A 120 1.61 7.37 -17.05
CA ALA A 120 1.85 6.75 -15.75
C ALA A 120 1.55 7.70 -14.57
N GLY A 121 1.95 8.97 -14.68
CA GLY A 121 1.64 10.01 -13.68
C GLY A 121 0.15 10.30 -13.59
N ARG A 122 -0.53 10.42 -14.73
CA ARG A 122 -2.00 10.62 -14.77
C ARG A 122 -2.76 9.47 -14.12
N VAL A 123 -2.36 8.22 -14.39
CA VAL A 123 -2.96 7.04 -13.77
C VAL A 123 -2.71 7.04 -12.26
N LEU A 124 -1.47 7.27 -11.81
CA LEU A 124 -1.15 7.33 -10.39
C LEU A 124 -1.95 8.43 -9.67
N ARG A 125 -2.02 9.62 -10.26
CA ARG A 125 -2.81 10.74 -9.75
C ARG A 125 -4.30 10.40 -9.65
N SER A 126 -4.85 9.72 -10.66
CA SER A 126 -6.26 9.28 -10.65
C SER A 126 -6.52 8.29 -9.52
N GLU A 127 -5.66 7.30 -9.32
CA GLU A 127 -5.81 6.30 -8.25
C GLU A 127 -5.66 6.91 -6.85
N LEU A 128 -4.78 7.90 -6.69
CA LEU A 128 -4.70 8.72 -5.48
C LEU A 128 -5.98 9.55 -5.28
N GLY A 129 -6.55 10.11 -6.34
CA GLY A 129 -7.85 10.79 -6.30
C GLY A 129 -8.96 9.89 -5.78
N HIS A 130 -9.06 8.65 -6.26
CA HIS A 130 -10.05 7.70 -5.74
C HIS A 130 -9.81 7.32 -4.27
N PHE A 131 -8.55 7.23 -3.84
CA PHE A 131 -8.23 7.03 -2.42
C PHE A 131 -8.72 8.20 -1.56
N LYS A 132 -8.48 9.44 -2.01
CA LYS A 132 -8.99 10.66 -1.36
C LYS A 132 -10.51 10.62 -1.20
N GLU A 133 -11.23 10.42 -2.30
CA GLU A 133 -12.70 10.36 -2.31
C GLU A 133 -13.22 9.28 -1.35
N PHE A 134 -12.60 8.11 -1.36
CA PHE A 134 -12.98 6.99 -0.52
C PHE A 134 -12.77 7.25 0.98
N ILE A 135 -11.62 7.81 1.37
CA ILE A 135 -11.31 8.01 2.79
C ILE A 135 -12.02 9.23 3.37
N GLU A 136 -12.22 10.28 2.58
CA GLU A 136 -12.97 11.48 2.99
C GLU A 136 -14.47 11.21 3.07
N GLY A 137 -15.00 10.33 2.21
CA GLY A 137 -16.40 9.92 2.26
C GLY A 137 -16.76 8.95 3.41
N ARG A 138 -15.77 8.38 4.11
CA ARG A 138 -15.99 7.31 5.11
C ARG A 138 -16.36 7.80 6.51
N GLY A 139 -16.21 9.07 6.82
CA GLY A 139 -16.67 9.66 8.10
C GLY A 139 -15.91 9.23 9.36
N GLU A 140 -15.39 8.00 9.48
CA GLU A 140 -14.64 7.51 10.65
C GLU A 140 -13.77 6.28 10.34
N ALA A 141 -12.64 6.13 11.04
CA ALA A 141 -11.58 5.16 10.76
C ALA A 141 -11.98 3.70 11.09
N GLY A 142 -11.91 2.80 10.10
CA GLY A 142 -11.96 1.36 10.33
C GLY A 142 -10.60 0.84 10.80
N GLY A 143 -10.54 0.16 11.95
CA GLY A 143 -9.30 -0.31 12.58
C GLY A 143 -8.33 -1.03 11.62
N ALA A 144 -7.06 -0.67 11.70
CA ALA A 144 -5.98 -1.24 10.87
C ALA A 144 -4.84 -1.79 11.72
N TRP A 145 -4.06 -2.70 11.13
CA TRP A 145 -2.88 -3.33 11.75
C TRP A 145 -1.75 -2.30 11.97
N ARG A 146 -0.95 -2.48 13.03
CA ARG A 146 -0.06 -1.44 13.59
C ARG A 146 1.40 -1.84 13.76
N GLY A 147 1.80 -3.05 13.38
CA GLY A 147 3.21 -3.44 13.46
C GLY A 147 4.09 -2.60 12.52
N SER A 148 5.36 -2.44 12.87
CA SER A 148 6.39 -1.95 11.95
C SER A 148 7.04 -3.11 11.20
N ILE A 149 7.62 -2.84 10.04
CA ILE A 149 8.43 -3.81 9.29
C ILE A 149 9.77 -3.16 9.02
N ARG A 150 10.87 -3.82 9.38
CA ARG A 150 12.22 -3.35 9.08
C ARG A 150 12.99 -4.46 8.39
N HIS A 151 13.54 -4.17 7.22
CA HIS A 151 14.26 -5.16 6.38
C HIS A 151 13.42 -6.43 6.08
N GLY A 152 12.10 -6.28 5.90
CA GLY A 152 11.19 -7.42 5.66
C GLY A 152 10.83 -8.24 6.90
N HIS A 153 11.29 -7.85 8.09
CA HIS A 153 10.95 -8.48 9.36
C HIS A 153 9.84 -7.72 10.08
N VAL A 154 8.80 -8.43 10.51
CA VAL A 154 7.67 -7.85 11.25
C VAL A 154 8.04 -7.63 12.71
N HIS A 155 7.81 -6.41 13.17
CA HIS A 155 7.92 -5.97 14.55
C HIS A 155 6.52 -5.56 15.04
N PRO A 156 5.86 -6.34 15.90
CA PRO A 156 4.55 -5.98 16.44
C PRO A 156 4.65 -4.70 17.30
N ALA A 157 3.60 -3.87 17.30
CA ALA A 157 3.52 -2.66 18.14
C ALA A 157 3.27 -2.95 19.63
N GLU A 158 2.86 -4.16 19.96
CA GLU A 158 2.65 -4.67 21.32
C GLU A 158 3.44 -5.97 21.49
N PRO A 159 4.14 -6.20 22.62
CA PRO A 159 4.69 -7.52 22.90
C PRO A 159 3.55 -8.56 22.86
N GLU A 160 3.77 -9.67 22.13
CA GLU A 160 2.82 -10.79 22.05
C GLU A 160 2.34 -11.11 23.48
N PRO A 161 1.02 -11.04 23.79
CA PRO A 161 0.54 -11.41 25.11
C PRO A 161 1.03 -12.84 25.37
N PRO A 162 1.54 -13.14 26.59
CA PRO A 162 2.17 -14.42 26.85
C PRO A 162 1.20 -15.53 26.44
N ARG A 163 1.66 -16.40 25.54
CA ARG A 163 0.90 -17.57 25.10
C ARG A 163 0.44 -18.30 26.35
N SER A 164 -0.87 -18.30 26.58
CA SER A 164 -1.50 -19.07 27.64
C SER A 164 -1.06 -20.52 27.51
N ARG A 165 -0.15 -20.95 28.38
CA ARG A 165 0.16 -22.36 28.62
C ARG A 165 -0.90 -22.88 29.59
N VAL A 166 -2.13 -23.05 29.12
CA VAL A 166 -3.10 -23.88 29.83
C VAL A 166 -3.27 -25.16 29.03
N PRO A 167 -2.69 -26.29 29.48
CA PRO A 167 -3.04 -27.59 28.95
C PRO A 167 -4.51 -27.85 29.26
N CYS A 168 -5.36 -27.96 28.24
CA CYS A 168 -6.71 -28.46 28.39
C CYS A 168 -6.64 -29.98 28.64
N TRP A 169 -6.76 -30.38 29.91
CA TRP A 169 -6.99 -31.78 30.27
C TRP A 169 -8.45 -32.15 29.97
N PRO A 170 -8.72 -33.30 29.33
CA PRO A 170 -10.09 -33.76 29.14
C PRO A 170 -10.68 -34.19 30.49
N VAL A 171 -11.78 -33.54 30.89
CA VAL A 171 -12.70 -34.07 31.89
C VAL A 171 -13.92 -34.63 31.16
N GLY A 172 -14.24 -35.90 31.44
CA GLY A 172 -15.42 -36.61 30.92
C GLY A 172 -15.06 -37.79 30.04
#